data_AF-A0A9X2THF3-F1
#
_entry.id   AF-A0A9X2THF3-F1
#
_cell.length_a   1.000
_cell.length_b   1.000
_cell.length_c   1.000
_cell.angle_alpha   90.00
_cell.angle_beta   90.00
_cell.angle_gamma   90.00
#
_symmetry.space_group_name_H-M   'P 1'
#
loop_
_entity.id
_entity.type
_entity.pdbx_description
1 polymer ?
#
loop_
_entity_poly.entity_id
_entity_poly.type
_entity_poly.pdbx_seq_one_letter_code
_entity_poly.pdbx_strand_id
1 'polypeptide(L)'
;MSHPSQISTLEAFHNAYDVFVFTLGSLAESADKQCELMGDYNTAWELRDDALAGHYLIGSGLFTEQQEAGILEFLAQIDLIPVIEMPFGSGRAVNLAAMQNPAWEPIRDLAQQLLALLPPVTAANRAYLGLSDAPNNSFKPTPLRGAA
;
A
#
# COMPACT_ATOMS: atom_id res chain seq x y z
N MET A 1 23.11 -27.10 9.00
CA MET A 1 22.17 -26.38 8.11
C MET A 1 21.31 -25.52 9.02
N SER A 2 21.50 -24.20 8.98
CA SER A 2 20.73 -23.28 9.80
C SER A 2 19.32 -23.22 9.25
N HIS A 3 18.32 -23.51 10.08
CA HIS A 3 16.93 -23.23 9.70
C HIS A 3 16.83 -21.73 9.34
N PRO A 4 16.17 -21.35 8.23
CA PRO A 4 15.84 -19.95 8.01
C PRO A 4 15.08 -19.48 9.25
N SER A 5 15.59 -18.44 9.92
CA SER A 5 14.94 -17.84 11.07
C SER A 5 13.54 -17.42 10.65
N GLN A 6 12.52 -18.06 11.19
CA GLN A 6 11.14 -17.64 10.99
C GLN A 6 11.00 -16.22 11.55
N ILE A 7 10.48 -15.31 10.73
CA ILE A 7 10.16 -13.95 11.18
C ILE A 7 9.15 -14.03 12.33
N SER A 8 9.32 -13.18 13.34
CA SER A 8 8.34 -13.13 14.42
C SER A 8 7.02 -12.53 13.93
N THR A 9 5.89 -12.82 14.59
CA THR A 9 4.59 -12.20 14.25
C THR A 9 4.66 -10.67 14.32
N LEU A 10 5.40 -10.13 15.30
CA LEU A 10 5.58 -8.70 15.47
C LEU A 10 6.39 -8.10 14.30
N GLU A 11 7.48 -8.77 13.90
CA GLU A 11 8.28 -8.36 12.75
C GLU A 11 7.49 -8.44 11.44
N ALA A 12 6.70 -9.51 11.26
CA ALA A 12 5.81 -9.67 10.12
C ALA A 12 4.79 -8.53 10.04
N PHE A 13 4.20 -8.14 11.17
CA PHE A 13 3.30 -6.99 11.24
C PHE A 13 4.01 -5.70 10.81
N HIS A 14 5.19 -5.41 11.36
CA HIS A 14 5.87 -4.17 11.04
C HIS A 14 6.29 -4.08 9.57
N ASN A 15 6.75 -5.19 8.98
CA ASN A 15 7.05 -5.24 7.55
C ASN A 15 5.78 -5.06 6.69
N ALA A 16 4.69 -5.75 7.03
CA ALA A 16 3.42 -5.63 6.31
C ALA A 16 2.83 -4.22 6.43
N TYR A 17 2.92 -3.60 7.61
CA TYR A 17 2.43 -2.25 7.86
C TYR A 17 3.24 -1.20 7.09
N ASP A 18 4.57 -1.36 6.99
CA ASP A 18 5.43 -0.42 6.24
C ASP A 18 5.07 -0.43 4.75
N VAL A 19 4.85 -1.62 4.17
CA VAL A 19 4.34 -1.75 2.80
C VAL A 19 2.95 -1.12 2.68
N PHE A 20 2.04 -1.42 3.61
CA PHE A 20 0.68 -0.89 3.57
C PHE A 20 0.64 0.65 3.64
N VAL A 21 1.42 1.28 4.54
CA VAL A 21 1.45 2.74 4.65
C VAL A 21 2.12 3.40 3.45
N PHE A 22 3.13 2.75 2.85
CA PHE A 22 3.68 3.17 1.56
C PHE A 22 2.63 3.13 0.44
N THR A 23 1.83 2.06 0.38
CA THR A 23 0.78 1.91 -0.63
C THR A 23 -0.33 2.94 -0.44
N LEU A 24 -0.77 3.19 0.80
CA LEU A 24 -1.71 4.29 1.08
C LEU A 24 -1.14 5.65 0.68
N GLY A 25 0.14 5.90 1.01
CA GLY A 25 0.85 7.11 0.59
C GLY A 25 0.83 7.28 -0.92
N SER A 26 1.16 6.22 -1.65
CA SER A 26 1.12 6.21 -3.12
C SER A 26 -0.29 6.44 -3.65
N LEU A 27 -1.31 5.78 -3.08
CA LEU A 27 -2.71 5.93 -3.49
C LEU A 27 -3.24 7.35 -3.23
N ALA A 28 -2.78 8.04 -2.19
CA ALA A 28 -3.19 9.40 -1.87
C ALA A 28 -2.68 10.47 -2.86
N GLU A 29 -1.66 10.14 -3.65
CA GLU A 29 -1.02 11.06 -4.60
C GLU A 29 -1.82 11.26 -5.89
N SER A 30 -1.30 12.09 -6.81
CA SER A 30 -1.84 12.22 -8.18
C SER A 30 -1.56 11.01 -9.07
N ALA A 31 -2.31 10.85 -10.18
CA ALA A 31 -2.14 9.73 -11.10
C ALA A 31 -0.72 9.62 -11.67
N ASP A 32 -0.12 10.76 -12.02
CA ASP A 32 1.25 10.81 -12.53
C ASP A 32 2.26 10.35 -11.46
N LYS A 33 2.07 10.81 -10.22
CA LYS A 33 2.96 10.46 -9.12
C LYS A 33 2.83 9.00 -8.69
N GLN A 34 1.62 8.45 -8.72
CA GLN A 34 1.39 7.01 -8.52
C GLN A 34 2.21 6.16 -9.50
N CYS A 35 2.17 6.51 -10.80
CA CYS A 35 2.96 5.80 -11.80
C CYS A 35 4.47 5.93 -11.57
N GLU A 36 4.96 7.12 -11.17
CA GLU A 36 6.37 7.32 -10.83
C GLU A 36 6.84 6.48 -9.64
N LEU A 37 6.04 6.43 -8.57
CA LEU A 37 6.32 5.68 -7.35
C LEU A 37 6.38 4.19 -7.63
N MET A 38 5.41 3.68 -8.41
CA MET A 38 5.32 2.26 -8.78
C MET A 38 6.22 1.87 -9.95
N GLY A 39 6.99 2.80 -10.50
CA GLY A 39 7.97 2.50 -11.55
C GLY A 39 7.35 2.18 -12.92
N ASP A 40 6.17 2.74 -13.21
CA ASP A 40 5.53 2.64 -14.53
C ASP A 40 5.30 1.18 -14.98
N TYR A 41 4.93 0.31 -14.05
CA TYR A 41 4.68 -1.11 -14.33
C TYR A 41 3.45 -1.59 -13.57
N ASN A 42 2.41 -2.01 -14.30
CA ASN A 42 1.16 -2.54 -13.75
C ASN A 42 0.57 -1.76 -12.56
N THR A 43 0.75 -0.44 -12.53
CA THR A 43 0.51 0.42 -11.36
C THR A 43 -0.88 0.24 -10.75
N ALA A 44 -1.92 0.16 -11.58
CA ALA A 44 -3.30 -0.05 -11.12
C ALA A 44 -3.49 -1.39 -10.39
N TRP A 45 -2.89 -2.46 -10.92
CA TRP A 45 -2.95 -3.79 -10.35
C TRP A 45 -2.14 -3.89 -9.06
N GLU A 46 -0.87 -3.47 -9.11
CA GLU A 46 0.04 -3.53 -7.96
C GLU A 46 -0.52 -2.71 -6.79
N LEU A 47 -1.00 -1.48 -7.02
CA LEU A 47 -1.57 -0.65 -5.95
C LEU A 47 -2.83 -1.26 -5.34
N ARG A 48 -3.71 -1.88 -6.14
CA ARG A 48 -4.91 -2.55 -5.62
C ARG A 48 -4.53 -3.75 -4.76
N ASP A 49 -3.67 -4.62 -5.28
CA ASP A 49 -3.33 -5.87 -4.61
C ASP A 49 -2.47 -5.63 -3.36
N ASP A 50 -1.50 -4.72 -3.42
CA ASP A 50 -0.70 -4.30 -2.25
C ASP A 50 -1.58 -3.66 -1.17
N ALA A 51 -2.60 -2.89 -1.57
CA ALA A 51 -3.52 -2.30 -0.62
C ALA A 51 -4.42 -3.36 0.02
N LEU A 52 -4.92 -4.32 -0.77
CA LEU A 52 -5.72 -5.43 -0.27
C LEU A 52 -4.94 -6.32 0.69
N ALA A 53 -3.62 -6.44 0.56
CA ALA A 53 -2.76 -7.11 1.53
C ALA A 53 -2.86 -6.51 2.95
N GLY A 54 -3.38 -5.28 3.10
CA GLY A 54 -3.72 -4.68 4.39
C GLY A 54 -4.67 -5.53 5.25
N HIS A 55 -5.43 -6.47 4.68
CA HIS A 55 -6.27 -7.38 5.45
C HIS A 55 -5.47 -8.25 6.44
N TYR A 56 -4.18 -8.50 6.18
CA TYR A 56 -3.31 -9.24 7.10
C TYR A 56 -2.96 -8.47 8.39
N LEU A 57 -3.25 -7.18 8.44
CA LEU A 57 -3.00 -6.32 9.59
C LEU A 57 -4.15 -6.36 10.62
N ILE A 58 -5.33 -6.78 10.20
CA ILE A 58 -6.56 -6.80 10.99
C ILE A 58 -6.45 -7.83 12.12
N GLY A 59 -6.93 -7.49 13.33
CA GLY A 59 -6.88 -8.37 14.49
C GLY A 59 -5.48 -8.53 15.10
N SER A 60 -4.50 -7.72 14.68
CA SER A 60 -3.16 -7.69 15.27
C SER A 60 -3.13 -7.19 16.71
N GLY A 61 -4.16 -6.47 17.15
CA GLY A 61 -4.20 -5.79 18.45
C GLY A 61 -3.31 -4.55 18.54
N LEU A 62 -2.72 -4.11 17.42
CA LEU A 62 -1.83 -2.94 17.35
C LEU A 62 -2.54 -1.68 16.83
N PHE A 63 -3.81 -1.80 16.44
CA PHE A 63 -4.69 -0.70 16.07
C PHE A 63 -5.69 -0.39 17.17
N THR A 64 -6.18 0.85 17.19
CA THR A 64 -7.44 1.17 17.87
C THR A 64 -8.62 0.65 17.04
N GLU A 65 -9.79 0.47 17.68
CA GLU A 65 -11.02 0.06 16.98
C GLU A 65 -11.35 1.01 15.82
N GLN A 66 -11.12 2.32 15.98
CA GLN A 66 -11.35 3.31 14.94
C GLN A 66 -10.39 3.14 13.76
N GLN A 67 -9.11 2.86 14.01
CA GLN A 67 -8.13 2.63 12.96
C GLN A 67 -8.45 1.35 12.18
N GLU A 68 -8.78 0.26 12.90
CA GLU A 68 -9.12 -1.01 12.27
C GLU A 68 -10.40 -0.89 11.42
N ALA A 69 -11.42 -0.19 11.91
CA ALA A 69 -12.62 0.12 11.14
C ALA A 69 -12.31 0.94 9.87
N GLY A 70 -11.44 1.94 9.96
CA GLY A 70 -11.02 2.73 8.80
C GLY A 70 -10.25 1.91 7.75
N ILE A 71 -9.41 0.96 8.18
CA ILE A 71 -8.75 0.01 7.28
C ILE A 71 -9.79 -0.87 6.58
N LEU A 72 -10.73 -1.45 7.33
CA LEU A 72 -11.77 -2.33 6.76
C LEU A 72 -12.67 -1.60 5.76
N GLU A 73 -13.06 -0.35 6.04
CA GLU A 73 -13.82 0.48 5.11
C GLU A 73 -13.04 0.73 3.81
N PHE A 74 -11.77 1.14 3.93
CA PHE A 74 -10.89 1.34 2.79
C PHE A 74 -10.72 0.06 1.95
N LEU A 75 -10.48 -1.09 2.59
CA LEU A 75 -10.35 -2.39 1.93
C LEU A 75 -11.61 -2.77 1.15
N ALA A 76 -12.79 -2.54 1.73
CA ALA A 76 -14.06 -2.81 1.07
C ALA A 76 -14.26 -1.95 -0.19
N GLN A 77 -13.76 -0.71 -0.21
CA GLN A 77 -13.88 0.16 -1.38
C GLN A 77 -12.85 -0.15 -2.47
N ILE A 78 -11.58 -0.41 -2.10
CA ILE A 78 -10.54 -0.68 -3.09
C ILE A 78 -10.72 -2.04 -3.78
N ASP A 79 -11.37 -3.02 -3.12
CA ASP A 79 -11.70 -4.30 -3.75
C ASP A 79 -12.62 -4.13 -4.96
N LEU A 80 -13.47 -3.09 -4.97
CA LEU A 80 -14.42 -2.80 -6.04
C LEU A 80 -13.79 -2.16 -7.28
N ILE A 81 -12.50 -1.80 -7.24
CA ILE A 81 -11.85 -1.13 -8.37
C ILE A 81 -11.70 -2.11 -9.55
N PRO A 82 -12.24 -1.79 -10.74
CA PRO A 82 -12.29 -2.71 -11.87
C PRO A 82 -10.97 -2.75 -12.65
N VAL A 83 -9.86 -3.11 -11.99
CA VAL A 83 -8.52 -3.11 -12.61
C VAL A 83 -8.40 -4.04 -13.83
N ILE A 84 -9.26 -5.07 -13.93
CA ILE A 84 -9.36 -5.96 -15.09
C ILE A 84 -9.83 -5.22 -16.35
N GLU A 85 -10.62 -4.17 -16.19
CA GLU A 85 -11.14 -3.36 -17.28
C GLU A 85 -10.20 -2.19 -17.65
N MET A 86 -9.12 -2.00 -16.89
CA MET A 86 -8.14 -0.94 -17.11
C MET A 86 -6.95 -1.41 -17.96
N PRO A 87 -6.30 -0.49 -18.69
CA PRO A 87 -5.04 -0.81 -19.37
C PRO A 87 -3.96 -1.27 -18.38
N PHE A 88 -3.12 -2.23 -18.79
CA PHE A 88 -2.02 -2.76 -17.98
C PHE A 88 -0.79 -3.01 -18.85
N GLY A 89 0.38 -3.14 -18.21
CA GLY A 89 1.65 -3.38 -18.86
C GLY A 89 2.76 -2.46 -18.35
N SER A 90 3.85 -2.39 -19.12
CA SER A 90 5.00 -1.55 -18.85
C SER A 90 4.92 -0.19 -19.57
N GLY A 91 5.42 0.85 -18.93
CA GLY A 91 5.58 2.19 -19.47
C GLY A 91 4.57 3.21 -18.94
N ARG A 92 4.98 4.49 -18.94
CA ARG A 92 4.21 5.61 -18.39
C ARG A 92 2.82 5.75 -19.01
N ALA A 93 2.70 5.67 -20.33
CA ALA A 93 1.45 5.98 -21.02
C ALA A 93 0.31 5.03 -20.63
N VAL A 94 0.56 3.72 -20.58
CA VAL A 94 -0.47 2.72 -20.26
C VAL A 94 -0.87 2.79 -18.79
N ASN A 95 0.10 2.98 -17.89
CA ASN A 95 -0.16 3.08 -16.46
C ASN A 95 -0.88 4.38 -16.10
N LEU A 96 -0.49 5.50 -16.71
CA LEU A 96 -1.18 6.78 -16.49
C LEU A 96 -2.63 6.72 -16.96
N ALA A 97 -2.90 6.11 -18.12
CA ALA A 97 -4.27 5.91 -18.60
C ALA A 97 -5.12 5.09 -17.61
N ALA A 98 -4.54 4.07 -16.99
CA ALA A 98 -5.22 3.29 -15.95
C ALA A 98 -5.47 4.09 -14.67
N MET A 99 -4.47 4.84 -14.19
CA MET A 99 -4.59 5.63 -12.96
C MET A 99 -5.47 6.87 -13.11
N GLN A 100 -5.71 7.35 -14.34
CA GLN A 100 -6.66 8.42 -14.65
C GLN A 100 -8.12 7.95 -14.66
N ASN A 101 -8.40 6.66 -14.46
CA ASN A 101 -9.76 6.18 -14.33
C ASN A 101 -10.46 6.85 -13.11
N PRO A 102 -11.65 7.45 -13.26
CA PRO A 102 -12.35 8.13 -12.17
C PRO A 102 -12.66 7.24 -10.96
N ALA A 103 -12.72 5.92 -11.13
CA ALA A 103 -12.91 4.98 -10.02
C ALA A 103 -11.84 5.13 -8.92
N TRP A 104 -10.66 5.66 -9.24
CA TRP A 104 -9.60 5.92 -8.26
C TRP A 104 -9.85 7.16 -7.38
N GLU A 105 -10.68 8.12 -7.79
CA GLU A 105 -10.85 9.38 -7.05
C GLU A 105 -11.31 9.15 -5.60
N PRO A 106 -12.38 8.37 -5.33
CA PRO A 106 -12.79 8.09 -3.96
C PRO A 106 -11.73 7.36 -3.15
N ILE A 107 -10.90 6.53 -3.80
CA ILE A 107 -9.83 5.78 -3.14
C ILE A 107 -8.69 6.70 -2.72
N ARG A 108 -8.35 7.71 -3.52
CA ARG A 108 -7.35 8.73 -3.14
C ARG A 108 -7.79 9.46 -1.87
N ASP A 109 -9.06 9.87 -1.82
CA ASP A 109 -9.63 10.57 -0.66
C ASP A 109 -9.66 9.67 0.59
N LEU A 110 -10.07 8.41 0.44
CA LEU A 110 -10.07 7.44 1.54
C LEU A 110 -8.65 7.13 2.04
N ALA A 111 -7.67 7.00 1.14
CA ALA A 111 -6.28 6.80 1.51
C ALA A 111 -5.74 7.98 2.32
N GLN A 112 -6.05 9.23 1.92
CA GLN A 112 -5.68 10.43 2.68
C GLN A 112 -6.31 10.45 4.07
N GLN A 113 -7.61 10.12 4.18
CA GLN A 113 -8.31 10.05 5.46
C GLN A 113 -7.71 8.98 6.37
N LEU A 114 -7.41 7.80 5.83
CA LEU A 114 -6.82 6.72 6.59
C LEU A 114 -5.39 7.06 7.06
N LEU A 115 -4.57 7.67 6.20
CA LEU A 115 -3.24 8.16 6.59
C LEU A 115 -3.29 9.14 7.77
N ALA A 116 -4.35 9.95 7.88
CA ALA A 116 -4.52 10.88 9.00
C ALA A 116 -4.84 10.16 10.34
N LEU A 117 -5.38 8.94 10.31
CA LEU A 117 -5.70 8.14 11.50
C LEU A 117 -4.51 7.31 12.01
N LEU A 118 -3.57 7.01 11.11
CA LEU A 118 -2.45 6.11 11.36
C LEU A 118 -1.16 6.69 11.99
N PRO A 119 -0.96 8.01 12.25
CA PRO A 119 0.33 8.51 12.76
C PRO A 119 0.86 7.81 14.02
N PRO A 120 0.03 7.44 15.03
CA PRO A 120 0.53 6.72 16.20
C PRO A 120 1.14 5.35 15.84
N VAL A 121 0.53 4.61 14.92
CA VAL A 121 1.01 3.29 14.48
C VAL A 121 2.22 3.45 13.57
N THR A 122 2.25 4.48 12.73
CA THR A 122 3.42 4.81 11.88
C THR A 122 4.64 5.14 12.71
N ALA A 123 4.49 5.91 13.79
CA ALA A 123 5.58 6.22 14.70
C ALA A 123 6.13 4.96 15.39
N ALA A 124 5.24 4.09 15.89
CA ALA A 124 5.64 2.82 16.49
C ALA A 124 6.35 1.89 15.49
N ASN A 125 5.87 1.85 14.24
CA ASN A 125 6.47 1.08 13.17
C ASN A 125 7.89 1.55 12.82
N ARG A 126 8.07 2.86 12.62
CA ARG A 126 9.39 3.44 12.34
C ARG A 126 10.38 3.21 13.47
N ALA A 127 9.94 3.37 14.71
CA ALA A 127 10.76 3.09 15.89
C ALA A 127 11.19 1.62 15.94
N TYR A 128 10.29 0.69 15.61
CA TYR A 128 10.61 -0.74 15.55
C TYR A 128 11.63 -1.07 14.46
N LEU A 129 11.44 -0.53 13.25
CA LEU A 129 12.31 -0.78 12.09
C LEU A 129 13.62 0.04 12.11
N GLY A 130 13.80 0.94 13.08
CA GLY A 130 14.95 1.84 13.13
C GLY A 130 14.98 2.87 12.00
N LEU A 131 13.82 3.21 11.44
CA LEU A 131 13.67 4.21 10.39
C LEU A 131 13.59 5.62 11.00
N SER A 132 14.29 6.58 10.41
CA SER A 132 14.18 7.99 10.81
C SER A 132 12.85 8.60 10.36
N ASP A 133 12.39 9.65 11.03
CA ASP A 133 11.19 10.42 10.63
C ASP A 133 11.30 11.17 9.28
N ALA A 134 12.47 11.15 8.66
CA ALA A 134 12.67 11.72 7.33
C ALA A 134 11.89 10.93 6.26
N PRO A 135 11.23 11.59 5.29
CA PRO A 135 10.52 10.91 4.22
C PRO A 135 11.47 9.99 3.45
N ASN A 136 11.23 8.69 3.54
CA ASN A 136 12.07 7.69 2.91
C ASN A 136 11.72 7.59 1.42
N ASN A 137 12.43 8.33 0.57
CA ASN A 137 12.31 8.27 -0.90
C ASN A 137 12.91 6.99 -1.53
N SER A 138 13.28 5.98 -0.73
CA SER A 138 14.05 4.83 -1.22
C SER A 138 13.34 3.47 -1.16
N PHE A 139 12.12 3.39 -0.63
CA PHE A 139 11.33 2.16 -0.74
C PHE A 139 10.59 2.16 -2.09
N LYS A 140 11.12 1.38 -3.04
CA LYS A 140 10.33 0.85 -4.15
C LYS A 140 10.14 -0.64 -3.85
N PRO A 141 8.93 -1.13 -3.54
CA PRO A 141 8.71 -2.57 -3.46
C PRO A 141 9.16 -3.18 -4.78
N THR A 142 10.04 -4.18 -4.69
CA THR A 142 10.53 -4.88 -5.88
C THR A 142 9.35 -5.69 -6.43
N PRO A 143 8.95 -5.52 -7.71
CA PRO A 143 7.85 -6.30 -8.25
C PRO A 143 8.17 -7.78 -8.10
N LEU A 144 7.21 -8.55 -7.59
CA LEU A 144 7.30 -10.00 -7.51
C LEU A 144 7.55 -10.53 -8.94
N ARG A 145 8.80 -10.91 -9.22
CA ARG A 145 9.17 -11.56 -10.48
C ARG A 145 8.38 -12.87 -10.59
N GLY A 146 7.36 -12.90 -11.44
CA GLY A 146 6.59 -14.11 -11.64
C GLY A 146 5.48 -14.02 -12.68
N ALA A 147 5.81 -13.72 -13.93
CA ALA A 147 5.09 -14.28 -15.09
C ALA A 147 6.00 -14.19 -16.31
N ALA A 148 6.53 -15.35 -16.71
CA ALA A 148 7.09 -15.57 -18.04
C ALA A 148 5.96 -15.81 -19.03
#